data_AF-B8DNQ4-F1
#
_entry.id   AF-B8DNQ4-F1
#
_cell.length_a   1.000
_cell.length_b   1.000
_cell.length_c   1.000
_cell.angle_alpha   90.00
_cell.angle_beta   90.00
_cell.angle_gamma   90.00
#
_symmetry.space_group_name_H-M   'P 1'
#
loop_
_entity.id
_entity.type
_entity.pdbx_description
1 polymer ?
#
loop_
_entity_poly.entity_id
_entity_poly.type
_entity_poly.pdbx_seq_one_letter_code
_entity_poly.pdbx_strand_id
1 'polypeptide(L)'
;MSVSRIDLLNHSFSKSLRGYTTEEVDRMMQEAADAIGRLSEEKAALAGQVARLEERLAEFRERESTLRDTLMTTQRVTADLKASAQREAQLIIDAAHSKAENLINQGQLRLARIQEDIAEARKVKAQFEMKVRAVVQQHLRMLDMAREDDEELEAAAARIVGRQKGGPA
;
A
#
# COMPACT_ATOMS: atom_id res chain seq x y z
N MET A 1 60.04 44.57 -17.01
CA MET A 1 61.07 43.94 -17.87
C MET A 1 61.49 42.64 -17.20
N SER A 2 61.27 41.49 -17.84
CA SER A 2 61.73 40.20 -17.32
C SER A 2 63.07 39.90 -17.96
N VAL A 3 64.14 39.99 -17.17
CA VAL A 3 65.48 39.56 -17.58
C VAL A 3 65.56 38.06 -17.34
N SER A 4 65.81 37.27 -18.39
CA SER A 4 65.98 35.82 -18.27
C SER A 4 67.39 35.46 -17.78
N ARG A 5 67.58 34.21 -17.34
CA ARG A 5 68.92 33.67 -17.02
C ARG A 5 69.92 33.89 -18.17
N ILE A 6 69.47 33.66 -19.41
CA ILE A 6 70.27 33.86 -20.62
C ILE A 6 70.59 35.34 -20.84
N ASP A 7 69.63 36.23 -20.58
CA ASP A 7 69.84 37.67 -20.74
C ASP A 7 70.86 38.20 -19.73
N LEU A 8 70.88 37.69 -18.48
CA LEU A 8 71.89 38.05 -17.48
C LEU A 8 73.28 37.56 -17.85
N LEU A 9 73.42 36.32 -18.33
CA LEU A 9 74.71 35.74 -18.70
C LEU A 9 75.32 36.38 -19.96
N ASN A 10 74.50 36.87 -20.87
CA ASN A 10 74.94 37.49 -22.13
C ASN A 10 75.08 39.03 -22.02
N HIS A 11 74.74 39.62 -20.87
CA HIS A 11 74.82 41.07 -20.71
C HIS A 11 76.28 41.52 -20.55
N SER A 12 76.67 42.55 -21.31
CA SER A 12 78.01 43.16 -21.19
C SER A 12 77.89 44.62 -20.75
N PHE A 13 78.72 45.00 -19.78
CA PHE A 13 78.76 46.35 -19.25
C PHE A 13 79.85 47.18 -19.94
N SER A 14 79.60 48.48 -20.10
CA SER A 14 80.61 49.42 -20.61
C SER A 14 81.70 49.69 -19.57
N LYS A 15 82.95 49.84 -20.01
CA LYS A 15 84.11 50.08 -19.13
C LYS A 15 84.25 51.58 -18.81
N SER A 16 84.59 51.90 -17.56
CA SER A 16 84.76 53.27 -17.04
C SER A 16 86.00 53.35 -16.14
N LEU A 17 86.70 54.50 -16.16
CA LEU A 17 87.96 54.73 -15.43
C LEU A 17 87.80 54.68 -13.88
N ARG A 18 86.56 54.71 -13.36
CA ARG A 18 86.21 54.61 -11.92
C ARG A 18 84.98 53.71 -11.71
N GLY A 19 84.93 52.55 -12.36
CA GLY A 19 83.83 51.57 -12.24
C GLY A 19 84.11 50.43 -11.26
N TYR A 20 83.12 49.54 -11.09
CA TYR A 20 83.30 48.26 -10.39
C TYR A 20 84.25 47.34 -11.17
N THR A 21 84.85 46.37 -10.46
CA THR A 21 85.72 45.39 -11.11
C THR A 21 84.89 44.40 -11.94
N THR A 22 85.35 44.09 -13.14
CA THR A 22 84.64 43.20 -14.08
C THR A 22 84.38 41.83 -13.46
N GLU A 23 85.37 41.26 -12.74
CA GLU A 23 85.28 39.94 -12.11
C GLU A 23 84.20 39.87 -11.01
N GLU A 24 84.05 40.93 -10.20
CA GLU A 24 82.99 40.99 -9.19
C GLU A 24 81.60 41.11 -9.82
N VAL A 25 81.48 41.92 -10.88
CA VAL A 25 80.23 42.09 -11.62
C VAL A 25 79.84 40.79 -12.30
N ASP A 26 80.76 40.12 -12.99
CA ASP A 26 80.51 38.85 -13.69
C ASP A 26 80.09 37.75 -12.71
N ARG A 27 80.75 37.63 -11.55
CA ARG A 27 80.35 36.69 -10.49
C ARG A 27 78.95 37.00 -9.97
N MET A 28 78.63 38.26 -9.71
CA MET A 28 77.29 38.65 -9.24
C MET A 28 76.22 38.40 -10.31
N MET A 29 76.53 38.59 -11.60
CA MET A 29 75.63 38.25 -12.70
C MET A 29 75.40 36.74 -12.80
N GLN A 30 76.44 35.92 -12.60
CA GLN A 30 76.32 34.46 -12.55
C GLN A 30 75.40 34.01 -11.41
N GLU A 31 75.61 34.52 -10.19
CA GLU A 31 74.79 34.22 -9.02
C GLU A 31 73.33 34.67 -9.21
N ALA A 32 73.12 35.87 -9.77
CA ALA A 32 71.78 36.37 -10.10
C ALA A 32 71.10 35.50 -11.17
N ALA A 33 71.84 35.08 -12.20
CA ALA A 33 71.33 34.23 -13.27
C ALA A 33 70.90 32.85 -12.74
N ASP A 34 71.68 32.26 -11.84
CA ASP A 34 71.34 30.99 -11.21
C ASP A 34 70.16 31.11 -10.22
N ALA A 35 70.06 32.22 -9.48
CA ALA A 35 68.89 32.51 -8.64
C ALA A 35 67.61 32.68 -9.48
N ILE A 36 67.67 33.42 -10.58
CA ILE A 36 66.53 33.57 -11.52
C ILE A 36 66.16 32.23 -12.15
N GLY A 37 67.14 31.41 -12.55
CA GLY A 37 66.90 30.07 -13.08
C GLY A 37 66.10 29.20 -12.11
N ARG A 38 66.57 29.10 -10.86
CA ARG A 38 65.89 28.34 -9.80
C ARG A 38 64.48 28.83 -9.54
N LEU A 39 64.28 30.16 -9.42
CA LEU A 39 62.95 30.74 -9.22
C LEU A 39 62.01 30.49 -10.40
N SER A 40 62.54 30.47 -11.63
CA SER A 40 61.75 30.17 -12.83
C SER A 40 61.29 28.71 -12.86
N GLU A 41 62.17 27.78 -12.51
CA GLU A 41 61.84 26.35 -12.41
C GLU A 41 60.82 26.09 -11.29
N GLU A 42 61.02 26.69 -10.11
CA GLU A 42 60.10 26.58 -8.98
C GLU A 42 58.72 27.16 -9.32
N LYS A 43 58.68 28.34 -9.96
CA LYS A 43 57.43 28.94 -10.45
C LYS A 43 56.71 28.01 -11.43
N ALA A 44 57.42 27.39 -12.38
CA ALA A 44 56.83 26.47 -13.34
C ALA A 44 56.27 25.21 -12.64
N ALA A 45 57.01 24.68 -11.66
CA ALA A 45 56.56 23.55 -10.85
C ALA A 45 55.30 23.88 -10.03
N LEU A 46 55.28 25.03 -9.36
CA LEU A 46 54.13 25.53 -8.60
C LEU A 46 52.91 25.78 -9.49
N ALA A 47 53.11 26.42 -10.65
CA ALA A 47 52.02 26.63 -11.62
C ALA A 47 51.41 25.31 -12.10
N GLY A 48 52.25 24.30 -12.35
CA GLY A 48 51.77 22.95 -12.69
C GLY A 48 51.02 22.26 -11.53
N GLN A 49 51.43 22.49 -10.28
CA GLN A 49 50.70 21.98 -9.12
C GLN A 49 49.34 22.68 -8.96
N VAL A 50 49.28 24.00 -9.12
CA VAL A 50 48.03 24.78 -9.06
C VAL A 50 47.05 24.27 -10.11
N ALA A 51 47.47 24.13 -11.37
CA ALA A 51 46.61 23.63 -12.45
C ALA A 51 46.03 22.24 -12.12
N ARG A 52 46.84 21.31 -11.60
CA ARG A 52 46.37 19.98 -11.18
C ARG A 52 45.38 20.03 -10.01
N LEU A 53 45.60 20.94 -9.05
CA LEU A 53 44.70 21.11 -7.91
C LEU A 53 43.36 21.73 -8.34
N GLU A 54 43.39 22.69 -9.27
CA GLU A 54 42.19 23.31 -9.84
C GLU A 54 41.35 22.28 -10.61
N GLU A 55 41.99 21.42 -11.40
CA GLU A 55 41.31 20.32 -12.11
C GLU A 55 40.63 19.34 -11.13
N ARG A 56 41.34 18.89 -10.10
CA ARG A 56 40.76 18.01 -9.07
C ARG A 56 39.62 18.70 -8.31
N LEU A 57 39.74 19.99 -8.03
CA LEU A 57 38.70 20.76 -7.36
C LEU A 57 37.44 20.87 -8.23
N ALA A 58 37.61 21.07 -9.54
CA ALA A 58 36.49 21.06 -10.49
C ALA A 58 35.78 19.70 -10.51
N GLU A 59 36.53 18.61 -10.58
CA GLU A 59 35.98 17.24 -10.53
C GLU A 59 35.22 16.99 -9.22
N PHE A 60 35.76 17.41 -8.07
CA PHE A 60 35.07 17.27 -6.78
C PHE A 60 33.77 18.07 -6.73
N ARG A 61 33.76 19.30 -7.25
CA ARG A 61 32.54 20.12 -7.31
C ARG A 61 31.46 19.51 -8.20
N GLU A 62 31.84 18.92 -9.33
CA GLU A 62 30.90 18.22 -10.22
C GLU A 62 30.30 16.98 -9.54
N ARG A 63 31.14 16.19 -8.86
CA ARG A 63 30.69 15.03 -8.07
C ARG A 63 29.77 15.45 -6.93
N GLU A 64 30.09 16.54 -6.22
CA GLU A 64 29.26 17.10 -5.15
C GLU A 64 27.90 17.55 -5.68
N SER A 65 27.88 18.26 -6.82
CA SER A 65 26.61 18.66 -7.47
C SER A 65 25.76 17.45 -7.83
N THR A 66 26.37 16.43 -8.47
CA THR A 66 25.69 15.20 -8.85
C THR A 66 25.12 14.48 -7.62
N LEU A 67 25.89 14.38 -6.54
CA LEU A 67 25.44 13.76 -5.29
C LEU A 67 24.27 14.54 -4.67
N ARG A 68 24.35 15.87 -4.65
CA ARG A 68 23.27 16.73 -4.13
C ARG A 68 21.99 16.55 -4.94
N ASP A 69 22.08 16.55 -6.27
CA ASP A 69 20.93 16.41 -7.16
C ASP A 69 20.31 15.00 -7.03
N THR A 70 21.16 13.99 -6.86
CA THR A 70 20.73 12.61 -6.56
C THR A 70 19.98 12.57 -5.23
N LEU A 71 20.52 13.14 -4.15
CA LEU A 71 19.88 13.17 -2.84
C LEU A 71 18.52 13.87 -2.87
N MET A 72 18.44 15.02 -3.54
CA MET A 72 17.18 15.76 -3.71
C MET A 72 16.14 14.95 -4.49
N THR A 73 16.59 14.24 -5.54
CA THR A 73 15.72 13.38 -6.33
C THR A 73 15.25 12.17 -5.51
N THR A 74 16.14 11.51 -4.77
CA THR A 74 15.79 10.42 -3.87
C THR A 74 14.79 10.87 -2.82
N GLN A 75 14.99 12.03 -2.18
CA GLN A 75 14.04 12.58 -1.20
C GLN A 75 12.65 12.80 -1.80
N ARG A 76 12.58 13.36 -3.02
CA ARG A 76 11.31 13.57 -3.73
C ARG A 76 10.62 12.23 -4.02
N VAL A 77 11.35 11.26 -4.57
CA VAL A 77 10.82 9.92 -4.88
C VAL A 77 10.33 9.22 -3.61
N THR A 78 11.07 9.30 -2.50
CA THR A 78 10.64 8.73 -1.22
C THR A 78 9.37 9.39 -0.69
N ALA A 79 9.25 10.72 -0.81
CA ALA A 79 8.05 11.45 -0.41
C ALA A 79 6.83 11.02 -1.26
N ASP A 80 7.01 10.94 -2.59
CA ASP A 80 5.96 10.52 -3.51
C ASP A 80 5.52 9.07 -3.28
N LEU A 81 6.48 8.16 -3.04
CA LEU A 81 6.20 6.78 -2.68
C LEU A 81 5.39 6.70 -1.38
N LYS A 82 5.79 7.45 -0.34
CA LYS A 82 5.06 7.49 0.93
C LYS A 82 3.63 8.01 0.74
N ALA A 83 3.45 9.08 -0.02
CA ALA A 83 2.13 9.64 -0.31
C ALA A 83 1.26 8.69 -1.15
N SER A 84 1.84 7.96 -2.10
CA SER A 84 1.14 6.95 -2.89
C SER A 84 0.71 5.76 -2.02
N ALA A 85 1.63 5.22 -1.22
CA ALA A 85 1.34 4.11 -0.32
C ALA A 85 0.25 4.46 0.71
N GLN A 86 0.25 5.69 1.24
CA GLN A 86 -0.81 6.16 2.14
C GLN A 86 -2.17 6.23 1.45
N ARG A 87 -2.23 6.75 0.22
CA ARG A 87 -3.47 6.79 -0.56
C ARG A 87 -3.99 5.39 -0.89
N GLU A 88 -3.10 4.50 -1.31
CA GLU A 88 -3.45 3.11 -1.63
C GLU A 88 -3.93 2.34 -0.39
N ALA A 89 -3.26 2.52 0.75
CA ALA A 89 -3.71 1.94 2.01
C ALA A 89 -5.12 2.44 2.40
N GLN A 90 -5.39 3.74 2.24
CA GLN A 90 -6.73 4.29 2.52
C GLN A 90 -7.78 3.67 1.58
N LEU A 91 -7.49 3.57 0.28
CA LEU A 91 -8.39 2.94 -0.69
C LEU A 91 -8.68 1.47 -0.35
N ILE A 92 -7.67 0.72 0.11
CA ILE A 92 -7.84 -0.67 0.55
C ILE A 92 -8.77 -0.74 1.76
N ILE A 93 -8.59 0.14 2.74
CA ILE A 93 -9.43 0.20 3.94
C ILE A 93 -10.88 0.54 3.55
N ASP A 94 -11.07 1.56 2.72
CA ASP A 94 -12.39 2.01 2.28
C ASP A 94 -13.12 0.91 1.48
N ALA A 95 -12.39 0.22 0.59
CA ALA A 95 -12.93 -0.92 -0.15
C ALA A 95 -13.30 -2.09 0.77
N ALA A 96 -12.48 -2.36 1.80
CA ALA A 96 -12.77 -3.39 2.80
C ALA A 96 -14.04 -3.06 3.61
N HIS A 97 -14.19 -1.81 4.04
CA HIS A 97 -15.39 -1.34 4.73
C HIS A 97 -16.64 -1.47 3.85
N SER A 98 -16.58 -0.97 2.61
CA SER A 98 -17.70 -1.08 1.65
C SER A 98 -18.10 -2.54 1.39
N LYS A 99 -17.11 -3.45 1.28
CA LYS A 99 -17.38 -4.87 1.13
C LYS A 99 -18.01 -5.49 2.38
N ALA A 100 -17.54 -5.11 3.56
CA ALA A 100 -18.09 -5.58 4.83
C ALA A 100 -19.55 -5.14 5.00
N GLU A 101 -19.85 -3.86 4.74
CA GLU A 101 -21.23 -3.33 4.77
C GLU A 101 -22.14 -4.07 3.79
N ASN A 102 -21.68 -4.31 2.56
CA ASN A 102 -22.43 -5.09 1.58
C ASN A 102 -22.72 -6.52 2.06
N LEU A 103 -21.74 -7.19 2.67
CA LEU A 103 -21.93 -8.55 3.21
C LEU A 103 -22.94 -8.56 4.36
N ILE A 104 -22.90 -7.56 5.25
CA ILE A 104 -23.87 -7.43 6.35
C ILE A 104 -25.27 -7.23 5.78
N ASN A 105 -25.44 -6.31 4.81
CA ASN A 105 -26.73 -6.04 4.18
C ASN A 105 -27.30 -7.29 3.48
N GLN A 106 -26.46 -8.03 2.75
CA GLN A 106 -26.85 -9.31 2.14
C GLN A 106 -27.26 -10.34 3.19
N GLY A 107 -26.54 -10.41 4.31
CA GLY A 107 -26.87 -11.27 5.44
C GLY A 107 -28.23 -10.93 6.06
N GLN A 108 -28.51 -9.64 6.27
CA GLN A 108 -29.78 -9.16 6.81
C GLN A 108 -30.95 -9.46 5.86
N LEU A 109 -30.79 -9.24 4.56
CA LEU A 109 -31.81 -9.57 3.55
C LEU A 109 -32.09 -11.08 3.53
N ARG A 110 -31.05 -11.91 3.61
CA ARG A 110 -31.20 -13.37 3.67
C ARG A 110 -31.90 -13.81 4.95
N LEU A 111 -31.57 -13.20 6.09
CA LEU A 111 -32.23 -13.49 7.36
C LEU A 111 -33.72 -13.15 7.30
N ALA A 112 -34.08 -11.97 6.79
CA ALA A 112 -35.47 -11.55 6.63
C ALA A 112 -36.26 -12.54 5.75
N ARG A 113 -35.67 -12.97 4.62
CA ARG A 113 -36.29 -13.99 3.75
C ARG A 113 -36.50 -15.32 4.46
N ILE A 114 -35.51 -15.80 5.20
CA ILE A 114 -35.63 -17.05 5.97
C ILE A 114 -36.73 -16.93 7.04
N GLN A 115 -36.85 -15.77 7.70
CA GLN A 115 -37.91 -15.53 8.68
C GLN A 115 -39.31 -15.56 8.03
N GLU A 116 -39.45 -14.98 6.84
CA GLU A 116 -40.68 -15.04 6.05
C GLU A 116 -41.01 -16.49 5.64
N ASP A 117 -40.04 -17.24 5.11
CA ASP A 117 -40.21 -18.64 4.74
C ASP A 117 -40.63 -19.50 5.94
N ILE A 118 -40.05 -19.26 7.13
CA ILE A 118 -40.42 -19.95 8.38
C ILE A 118 -41.86 -19.60 8.79
N ALA A 119 -42.25 -18.32 8.68
CA ALA A 119 -43.59 -17.89 9.04
C ALA A 119 -44.65 -18.54 8.12
N GLU A 120 -44.39 -18.59 6.82
CA GLU A 120 -45.30 -19.23 5.86
C GLU A 120 -45.36 -20.75 6.09
N ALA A 121 -44.22 -21.41 6.32
CA ALA A 121 -44.20 -22.84 6.65
C ALA A 121 -45.01 -23.17 7.92
N ARG A 122 -44.92 -22.31 8.95
CA ARG A 122 -45.73 -22.45 10.19
C ARG A 122 -47.22 -22.29 9.91
N LYS A 123 -47.60 -21.34 9.06
CA LYS A 123 -49.00 -21.12 8.65
C LYS A 123 -49.54 -22.32 7.88
N VAL A 124 -48.78 -22.84 6.91
CA VAL A 124 -49.14 -24.04 6.15
C VAL A 124 -49.30 -25.24 7.08
N LYS A 125 -48.38 -25.42 8.04
CA LYS A 125 -48.48 -26.47 9.06
C LYS A 125 -49.75 -26.34 9.88
N ALA A 126 -50.06 -25.16 10.41
CA ALA A 126 -51.26 -24.94 11.22
C ALA A 126 -52.55 -25.20 10.42
N GLN A 127 -52.60 -24.76 9.16
CA GLN A 127 -53.73 -25.05 8.27
C GLN A 127 -53.89 -26.55 8.00
N PHE A 128 -52.80 -27.26 7.79
CA PHE A 128 -52.81 -28.72 7.62
C PHE A 128 -53.32 -29.42 8.88
N GLU A 129 -52.81 -29.06 10.06
CA GLU A 129 -53.27 -29.62 11.33
C GLU A 129 -54.77 -29.39 11.57
N MET A 130 -55.27 -28.19 11.28
CA MET A 130 -56.71 -27.89 11.36
C MET A 130 -57.54 -28.75 10.39
N LYS A 131 -57.10 -28.89 9.14
CA LYS A 131 -57.78 -29.73 8.14
C LYS A 131 -57.83 -31.19 8.57
N VAL A 132 -56.71 -31.75 9.02
CA VAL A 132 -56.64 -33.13 9.50
C VAL A 132 -57.56 -33.33 10.70
N ARG A 133 -57.52 -32.42 11.69
CA ARG A 133 -58.40 -32.49 12.86
C ARG A 133 -59.87 -32.43 12.47
N ALA A 134 -60.25 -31.57 11.52
CA ALA A 134 -61.63 -31.48 11.04
C ALA A 134 -62.10 -32.78 10.36
N VAL A 135 -61.25 -33.38 9.52
CA VAL A 135 -61.53 -34.68 8.87
C VAL A 135 -61.72 -35.79 9.92
N VAL A 136 -60.82 -35.88 10.91
CA VAL A 136 -60.94 -36.88 11.99
C VAL A 136 -62.21 -36.68 12.79
N GLN A 137 -62.55 -35.43 13.18
CA GLN A 137 -63.78 -35.13 13.92
C GLN A 137 -65.04 -35.46 13.10
N GLN A 138 -65.03 -35.20 11.80
CA GLN A 138 -66.13 -35.58 10.91
C GLN A 138 -66.32 -37.10 10.88
N HIS A 139 -65.23 -37.87 10.76
CA HIS A 139 -65.31 -39.33 10.77
C HIS A 139 -65.74 -39.91 12.13
N LEU A 140 -65.29 -39.33 13.25
CA LEU A 140 -65.74 -39.74 14.58
C LEU A 140 -67.25 -39.53 14.75
N ARG A 141 -67.78 -38.37 14.35
CA ARG A 141 -69.23 -38.10 14.40
C ARG A 141 -70.04 -39.10 13.57
N MET A 142 -69.55 -39.49 12.40
CA MET A 142 -70.23 -40.51 11.58
C MET A 142 -70.26 -41.89 12.26
N LEU A 143 -69.19 -42.26 12.97
CA LEU A 143 -69.15 -43.51 13.74
C LEU A 143 -70.09 -43.45 14.96
N ASP A 144 -70.13 -42.31 15.65
CA ASP A 144 -71.04 -42.10 16.79
C ASP A 144 -72.51 -42.21 16.35
N MET A 145 -72.89 -41.55 15.24
CA MET A 145 -74.24 -41.65 14.66
C MET A 145 -74.58 -43.09 14.24
N ALA A 146 -73.67 -43.79 13.57
CA ALA A 146 -73.90 -45.18 13.17
C ALA A 146 -74.12 -46.11 14.38
N ARG A 147 -73.42 -45.83 15.49
CA ARG A 147 -73.61 -46.58 16.74
C ARG A 147 -74.94 -46.28 17.41
N GLU A 148 -75.37 -45.02 17.43
CA GLU A 148 -76.69 -44.63 17.94
C GLU A 148 -77.80 -45.30 17.13
N ASP A 149 -77.70 -45.30 15.79
CA ASP A 149 -78.63 -45.99 14.89
C ASP A 149 -78.69 -47.51 15.18
N ASP A 150 -77.53 -48.17 15.35
CA ASP A 150 -77.46 -49.60 15.69
C ASP A 150 -78.12 -49.89 17.06
N GLU A 151 -77.85 -49.07 18.08
CA GLU A 151 -78.46 -49.20 19.42
C GLU A 151 -79.99 -49.00 19.37
N GLU A 152 -80.49 -48.07 18.55
CA GLU A 152 -81.93 -47.88 18.32
C GLU A 152 -82.58 -49.08 17.61
N LEU A 153 -81.91 -49.63 16.60
CA LEU A 153 -82.36 -50.81 15.87
C LEU A 153 -82.43 -52.04 16.78
N GLU A 154 -81.41 -52.27 17.63
CA GLU A 154 -81.44 -53.34 18.62
C GLU A 154 -82.55 -53.15 19.65
N ALA A 155 -82.74 -51.93 20.16
CA ALA A 155 -83.82 -51.62 21.10
C ALA A 155 -85.21 -51.85 20.47
N ALA A 156 -85.40 -51.49 19.19
CA ALA A 156 -86.63 -51.74 18.45
C ALA A 156 -86.87 -53.25 18.26
N ALA A 157 -85.84 -54.01 17.88
CA ALA A 157 -85.91 -55.46 17.75
C ALA A 157 -86.28 -56.14 19.09
N ALA A 158 -85.67 -55.70 20.19
CA ALA A 158 -85.98 -56.21 21.54
C ALA A 158 -87.44 -55.95 21.94
N ARG A 159 -88.01 -54.78 21.60
CA ARG A 159 -89.44 -54.48 21.85
C ARG A 159 -90.37 -55.38 21.05
N ILE A 160 -90.04 -55.70 19.80
CA ILE A 160 -90.84 -56.59 18.95
C ILE A 160 -90.83 -58.02 19.51
N VAL A 161 -89.66 -58.54 19.91
CA VAL A 161 -89.52 -59.87 20.50
C VAL A 161 -90.22 -59.96 21.86
N GLY A 162 -90.15 -58.92 22.69
CA GLY A 162 -90.88 -58.84 23.96
C GLY A 162 -92.39 -58.85 23.79
N ARG A 163 -92.91 -58.25 22.72
CA ARG A 163 -94.35 -58.26 22.38
C ARG A 163 -94.84 -59.62 21.88
N GLN A 164 -93.98 -60.38 21.20
CA GLN A 164 -94.30 -61.75 20.75
C GLN A 164 -94.29 -62.79 21.88
N LYS A 165 -93.54 -62.56 22.98
CA LYS A 165 -93.54 -63.47 24.15
C LYS A 165 -94.65 -63.18 25.18
N GLY A 166 -95.49 -62.16 24.96
CA GLY A 166 -96.57 -61.72 25.87
C GLY A 166 -98.00 -61.95 25.37
N GLY A 167 -98.21 -62.74 24.31
CA GLY A 167 -99.55 -63.16 23.89
C GLY A 167 -100.15 -64.20 24.87
N PRO A 168 -101.41 -64.05 25.31
CA PRO A 168 -101.98 -64.86 26.39
C PRO A 168 -102.15 -66.32 25.98
N ALA A 169 -102.15 -67.17 27.01
CA ALA A 169 -102.42 -68.61 26.99
C ALA A 169 -103.65 -69.00 26.17
#